data_AF-W0E2V7-F1
#
_entry.id   AF-W0E2V7-F1
#
_cell.length_a   1.000
_cell.length_b   1.000
_cell.length_c   1.000
_cell.angle_alpha   90.00
_cell.angle_beta   90.00
_cell.angle_gamma   90.00
#
_symmetry.space_group_name_H-M   'P 1'
#
loop_
_entity.id
_entity.type
_entity.pdbx_description
1 polymer ?
#
loop_
_entity_poly.entity_id
_entity_poly.type
_entity_poly.pdbx_seq_one_letter_code
_entity_poly.pdbx_strand_id
1 'polypeptide(L)'
;MTNPIVSINSVEIHPIVIRDQRVLTFTQVDEVHGRPKGTARRNFTENKSRLIEGQDWFSVSPDEIRTTSPGAISDAHRSKLTVVTESGYLLLVKSFTDDLAWQIQRELVNAYFRVNPERTVGERYETIIPSEQQTLSELAQRKVAHLAPALQGKGLAEIWSRLHNKFRIAKYSQLPRTQLADAIVYMASMELRGVPNADHAPRHPASEPLTNNDMANLRRVIWLISHRFHYEQAWTQGVWYALRDATGVRSPNRFTVDNLPVLTQEMRRILQAVEPLVQMRNEAELEVLRRVVRRREQAEPLIEDWRARLMRSAKEDHGEIAHTLSGWMERDLEELAARAQAGRDYPEVDEPTGQRRH
;
A
#
# COMPACT_ATOMS: atom_id res chain seq x y z
N MET A 1 -1.62 -38.10 -5.75
CA MET A 1 -2.80 -37.36 -5.25
C MET A 1 -3.48 -36.74 -6.46
N THR A 2 -4.77 -37.00 -6.68
CA THR A 2 -5.50 -36.42 -7.81
C THR A 2 -5.89 -34.98 -7.47
N ASN A 3 -5.39 -34.01 -8.23
CA ASN A 3 -5.84 -32.62 -8.10
C ASN A 3 -7.30 -32.53 -8.53
N PRO A 4 -8.21 -32.01 -7.69
CA PRO A 4 -9.62 -31.91 -8.05
C PRO A 4 -9.80 -30.96 -9.24
N ILE A 5 -10.65 -31.37 -10.17
CA ILE A 5 -11.07 -30.56 -11.32
C ILE A 5 -11.69 -29.26 -10.79
N VAL A 6 -11.30 -28.13 -11.40
CA VAL A 6 -11.80 -26.81 -11.04
C VAL A 6 -12.69 -26.32 -12.17
N SER A 7 -13.92 -25.92 -11.87
CA SER A 7 -14.79 -25.27 -12.85
C SER A 7 -14.54 -23.76 -12.83
N ILE A 8 -14.27 -23.17 -13.98
CA ILE A 8 -14.09 -21.73 -14.19
C ILE A 8 -14.93 -21.32 -15.40
N ASN A 9 -15.85 -20.36 -15.24
CA ASN A 9 -16.74 -19.94 -16.34
C ASN A 9 -17.45 -21.13 -17.03
N SER A 10 -17.90 -22.12 -16.25
CA SER A 10 -18.49 -23.39 -16.73
C SER A 10 -17.56 -24.29 -17.57
N VAL A 11 -16.27 -23.98 -17.62
CA VAL A 11 -15.23 -24.82 -18.22
C VAL A 11 -14.54 -25.63 -17.13
N GLU A 12 -14.52 -26.95 -17.28
CA GLU A 12 -13.80 -27.85 -16.38
C GLU A 12 -12.30 -27.86 -16.69
N ILE A 13 -11.49 -27.42 -15.73
CA ILE A 13 -10.04 -27.38 -15.84
C ILE A 13 -9.44 -28.50 -14.99
N HIS A 14 -8.76 -29.42 -15.65
CA HIS A 14 -7.85 -30.36 -15.00
C HIS A 14 -6.57 -29.62 -14.59
N PRO A 15 -6.26 -29.51 -13.28
CA PRO A 15 -5.10 -28.73 -12.86
C PRO A 15 -3.79 -29.35 -13.33
N ILE A 16 -2.95 -28.52 -13.95
CA ILE A 16 -1.58 -28.87 -14.31
C ILE A 16 -0.66 -28.27 -13.25
N VAL A 17 0.18 -29.10 -12.63
CA VAL A 17 1.17 -28.70 -11.63
C VAL A 17 2.56 -28.96 -12.18
N ILE A 18 3.39 -27.92 -12.20
CA ILE A 18 4.78 -27.95 -12.63
C ILE A 18 5.59 -27.23 -11.56
N ARG A 19 6.63 -27.87 -11.02
CA ARG A 19 7.49 -27.31 -9.96
C ARG A 19 6.67 -26.75 -8.79
N ASP A 20 5.70 -27.53 -8.32
CA ASP A 20 4.77 -27.19 -7.22
C ASP A 20 3.87 -25.97 -7.46
N GLN A 21 3.80 -25.48 -8.71
CA GLN A 21 2.95 -24.37 -9.11
C GLN A 21 1.87 -24.83 -10.09
N ARG A 22 0.63 -24.36 -9.89
CA ARG A 22 -0.44 -24.55 -10.87
C ARG A 22 -0.20 -23.64 -12.08
N VAL A 23 -0.28 -24.23 -13.26
CA VAL A 23 -0.04 -23.55 -14.54
C VAL A 23 -1.20 -23.78 -15.50
N LEU A 24 -1.34 -22.91 -16.50
CA LEU A 24 -2.34 -23.08 -17.56
C LEU A 24 -1.66 -23.26 -18.92
N THR A 25 -2.30 -24.00 -19.81
CA THR A 25 -1.98 -23.97 -21.25
C THR A 25 -2.67 -22.77 -21.91
N PHE A 26 -2.17 -22.33 -23.07
CA PHE A 26 -2.85 -21.29 -23.85
C PHE A 26 -4.27 -21.68 -24.24
N THR A 27 -4.52 -22.97 -24.50
CA THR A 27 -5.85 -23.47 -24.85
C THR A 27 -6.82 -23.32 -23.68
N GLN A 28 -6.40 -23.68 -22.46
CA GLN A 28 -7.23 -23.45 -21.27
C GLN A 28 -7.50 -21.96 -21.04
N VAL A 29 -6.52 -21.08 -21.29
CA VAL A 29 -6.72 -19.61 -21.20
C VAL A 29 -7.74 -19.13 -22.23
N ASP A 30 -7.67 -19.59 -23.47
CA ASP A 30 -8.64 -19.20 -24.50
C ASP A 30 -10.06 -19.70 -24.15
N GLU A 31 -10.18 -20.94 -23.70
CA GLU A 31 -11.46 -21.58 -23.36
C GLU A 31 -12.17 -20.87 -22.19
N VAL A 32 -11.47 -20.65 -21.08
CA VAL A 32 -12.08 -20.01 -19.90
C VAL A 32 -12.51 -18.58 -20.20
N HIS A 33 -11.76 -17.85 -21.04
CA HIS A 33 -12.09 -16.49 -21.51
C HIS A 33 -13.07 -16.44 -22.67
N GLY A 34 -13.55 -17.58 -23.19
CA GLY A 34 -14.44 -17.62 -24.34
C GLY A 34 -13.83 -16.98 -25.59
N ARG A 35 -12.49 -17.04 -25.74
CA ARG A 35 -11.75 -16.45 -26.85
C ARG A 35 -11.50 -17.46 -27.97
N PRO A 36 -11.34 -16.99 -29.21
CA PRO A 36 -10.93 -17.86 -30.30
C PRO A 36 -9.62 -18.58 -29.98
N LYS A 37 -9.54 -19.86 -30.33
CA LYS A 37 -8.35 -20.68 -30.12
C LYS A 37 -7.11 -20.01 -30.75
N GLY A 38 -6.05 -19.86 -29.95
CA GLY A 38 -4.80 -19.23 -30.35
C GLY A 38 -4.64 -17.77 -29.90
N THR A 39 -5.65 -17.17 -29.27
CA THR A 39 -5.59 -15.76 -28.81
C THR A 39 -4.48 -15.57 -27.78
N ALA A 40 -4.45 -16.40 -26.73
CA ALA A 40 -3.43 -16.36 -25.69
C ALA A 40 -2.02 -16.63 -26.24
N ARG A 41 -1.89 -17.55 -27.20
CA ARG A 41 -0.60 -17.85 -27.85
C ARG A 41 -0.07 -16.68 -28.66
N ARG A 42 -0.94 -15.98 -29.39
CA ARG A 42 -0.57 -14.76 -30.13
C ARG A 42 -0.07 -13.68 -29.15
N ASN A 43 -0.84 -13.41 -28.11
CA ASN A 43 -0.46 -12.43 -27.08
C ASN A 43 0.88 -12.77 -26.40
N PHE A 44 1.12 -14.05 -26.12
CA PHE A 44 2.40 -14.52 -25.60
C PHE A 44 3.55 -14.25 -26.55
N THR A 45 3.36 -14.54 -27.84
CA THR A 45 4.40 -14.36 -28.85
C THR A 45 4.75 -12.88 -29.02
N GLU A 46 3.76 -12.00 -29.08
CA GLU A 46 3.93 -10.55 -29.20
C GLU A 46 4.66 -9.93 -27.99
N ASN A 47 4.42 -10.47 -26.79
CA ASN A 47 5.00 -9.96 -25.54
C ASN A 47 6.14 -10.81 -24.99
N LYS A 48 6.64 -11.79 -25.76
CA LYS A 48 7.60 -12.78 -25.28
C LYS A 48 8.87 -12.16 -24.69
N SER A 49 9.34 -11.06 -25.27
CA SER A 49 10.53 -10.32 -24.79
C SER A 49 10.36 -9.70 -23.40
N ARG A 50 9.12 -9.57 -22.91
CA ARG A 50 8.79 -9.01 -21.59
C ARG A 50 8.51 -10.09 -20.55
N LEU A 51 8.42 -11.36 -20.95
CA LEU A 51 8.10 -12.50 -20.10
C LEU A 51 9.37 -13.26 -19.73
N ILE A 52 9.49 -13.66 -18.47
CA ILE A 52 10.67 -14.35 -17.95
C ILE A 52 10.40 -15.86 -17.91
N GLU A 53 11.21 -16.64 -18.64
CA GLU A 53 11.17 -18.10 -18.56
C GLU A 53 11.57 -18.57 -17.17
N GLY A 54 10.83 -19.50 -16.58
CA GLY A 54 11.04 -19.97 -15.21
C GLY A 54 10.25 -19.20 -14.15
N GLN A 55 9.73 -18.01 -14.48
CA GLN A 55 8.90 -17.19 -13.60
C GLN A 55 7.47 -17.05 -14.14
N ASP A 56 7.34 -16.57 -15.38
CA ASP A 56 6.05 -16.30 -16.01
C ASP A 56 5.55 -17.49 -16.83
N TRP A 57 6.47 -18.31 -17.33
CA TRP A 57 6.14 -19.47 -18.15
C TRP A 57 7.22 -20.55 -18.10
N PHE A 58 6.85 -21.78 -18.45
CA PHE A 58 7.76 -22.91 -18.59
C PHE A 58 7.60 -23.60 -19.95
N SER A 59 8.69 -24.14 -20.50
CA SER A 59 8.66 -25.13 -21.57
C SER A 59 8.75 -26.53 -20.96
N VAL A 60 7.65 -27.27 -21.00
CA VAL A 60 7.53 -28.59 -20.34
C VAL A 60 7.30 -29.69 -21.36
N SER A 61 7.84 -30.88 -21.08
CA SER A 61 7.56 -32.05 -21.92
C SER A 61 6.16 -32.62 -21.61
N PRO A 62 5.49 -33.26 -22.58
CA PRO A 62 4.23 -33.97 -22.30
C PRO A 62 4.38 -35.02 -21.20
N ASP A 63 5.53 -35.70 -21.13
CA ASP A 63 5.77 -36.76 -20.15
C ASP A 63 5.89 -36.20 -18.72
N GLU A 64 6.49 -35.01 -18.57
CA GLU A 64 6.53 -34.29 -17.30
C GLU A 64 5.11 -33.96 -16.82
N ILE A 65 4.25 -33.42 -17.70
CA ILE A 65 2.85 -33.12 -17.36
C ILE A 65 2.08 -34.41 -17.02
N ARG A 66 2.24 -35.49 -17.78
CA ARG A 66 1.57 -36.76 -17.49
C ARG A 66 2.00 -37.34 -16.14
N THR A 67 3.25 -37.13 -15.77
CA THR A 67 3.82 -37.59 -14.49
C THR A 67 3.25 -36.78 -13.33
N THR A 68 3.25 -35.45 -13.43
CA THR A 68 2.83 -34.56 -12.32
C THR A 68 1.32 -34.35 -12.28
N SER A 69 0.62 -34.46 -13.41
CA SER A 69 -0.79 -34.13 -13.60
C SER A 69 -1.48 -35.10 -14.57
N PRO A 70 -1.69 -36.36 -14.15
CA PRO A 70 -2.33 -37.38 -14.98
C PRO A 70 -3.71 -36.93 -15.50
N GLY A 71 -3.96 -37.15 -16.80
CA GLY A 71 -5.23 -36.81 -17.45
C GLY A 71 -5.41 -35.33 -17.83
N ALA A 72 -4.46 -34.45 -17.51
CA ALA A 72 -4.59 -33.02 -17.81
C ALA A 72 -4.32 -32.67 -19.29
N ILE A 73 -3.68 -33.57 -20.04
CA ILE A 73 -3.44 -33.43 -21.48
C ILE A 73 -3.73 -34.75 -22.20
N SER A 74 -4.05 -34.69 -23.49
CA SER A 74 -4.27 -35.88 -24.33
C SER A 74 -3.00 -36.73 -24.51
N ASP A 75 -3.15 -38.05 -24.48
CA ASP A 75 -2.07 -39.01 -24.75
C ASP A 75 -1.49 -38.91 -26.17
N ALA A 76 -2.18 -38.24 -27.09
CA ALA A 76 -1.69 -37.97 -28.44
C ALA A 76 -0.61 -36.86 -28.50
N HIS A 77 -0.44 -36.04 -27.46
CA HIS A 77 0.56 -34.97 -27.48
C HIS A 77 2.00 -35.50 -27.47
N ARG A 78 2.83 -35.01 -28.39
CA ARG A 78 4.24 -35.45 -28.58
C ARG A 78 5.26 -34.32 -28.41
N SER A 79 4.89 -33.06 -28.64
CA SER A 79 5.80 -31.90 -28.58
C SER A 79 5.74 -31.20 -27.22
N LYS A 80 6.82 -30.48 -26.85
CA LYS A 80 6.83 -29.61 -25.66
C LYS A 80 5.68 -28.61 -25.67
N LEU A 81 5.12 -28.32 -24.50
CA LEU A 81 4.10 -27.32 -24.28
C LEU A 81 4.69 -26.11 -23.57
N THR A 82 4.21 -24.93 -23.94
CA THR A 82 4.37 -23.72 -23.13
C THR A 82 3.19 -23.63 -22.17
N VAL A 83 3.50 -23.57 -20.88
CA VAL A 83 2.53 -23.38 -19.81
C VAL A 83 2.85 -22.10 -19.05
N VAL A 84 1.82 -21.41 -18.56
CA VAL A 84 1.94 -20.09 -17.94
C VAL A 84 1.60 -20.16 -16.45
N THR A 85 2.37 -19.46 -15.64
CA THR A 85 2.15 -19.34 -14.19
C THR A 85 1.07 -18.28 -13.90
N GLU A 86 0.75 -18.05 -12.63
CA GLU A 86 -0.16 -16.94 -12.24
C GLU A 86 0.34 -15.60 -12.79
N SER A 87 1.64 -15.28 -12.62
CA SER A 87 2.20 -14.01 -13.09
C SER A 87 2.17 -13.91 -14.62
N GLY A 88 2.54 -14.97 -15.33
CA GLY A 88 2.48 -14.98 -16.79
C GLY A 88 1.06 -14.86 -17.33
N TYR A 89 0.10 -15.56 -16.72
CA TYR A 89 -1.31 -15.41 -17.05
C TYR A 89 -1.78 -13.96 -16.87
N LEU A 90 -1.47 -13.33 -15.73
CA LEU A 90 -1.83 -11.93 -15.44
C LEU A 90 -1.22 -10.95 -16.46
N LEU A 91 -0.01 -11.23 -16.94
CA LEU A 91 0.64 -10.42 -17.97
C LEU A 91 0.03 -10.64 -19.37
N LEU A 92 -0.41 -11.86 -19.69
CA LEU A 92 -1.04 -12.17 -20.98
C LEU A 92 -2.42 -11.57 -21.16
N VAL A 93 -3.20 -11.52 -20.08
CA VAL A 93 -4.58 -11.01 -20.10
C VAL A 93 -4.67 -9.49 -19.87
N LYS A 94 -3.54 -8.78 -19.74
CA LYS A 94 -3.52 -7.31 -19.63
C LYS A 94 -4.25 -6.60 -20.77
N SER A 95 -4.31 -7.20 -21.96
CA SER A 95 -5.02 -6.65 -23.11
C SER A 95 -6.50 -7.06 -23.18
N PHE A 96 -7.00 -7.85 -22.24
CA PHE A 96 -8.41 -8.25 -22.18
C PHE A 96 -9.16 -7.22 -21.33
N THR A 97 -9.86 -6.29 -21.99
CA THR A 97 -10.44 -5.11 -21.33
C THR A 97 -11.95 -5.21 -21.09
N ASP A 98 -12.56 -6.37 -21.33
CA ASP A 98 -14.00 -6.62 -21.16
C ASP A 98 -14.35 -7.15 -19.76
N ASP A 99 -15.60 -6.96 -19.34
CA ASP A 99 -16.08 -7.35 -18.00
C ASP A 99 -15.96 -8.86 -17.72
N LEU A 100 -16.14 -9.70 -18.76
CA LEU A 100 -16.01 -11.15 -18.63
C LEU A 100 -14.56 -11.52 -18.28
N ALA A 101 -13.57 -10.90 -18.92
CA ALA A 101 -12.17 -11.12 -18.58
C ALA A 101 -11.83 -10.75 -17.13
N TRP A 102 -12.37 -9.65 -16.61
CA TRP A 102 -12.20 -9.25 -15.19
C TRP A 102 -12.79 -10.29 -14.22
N GLN A 103 -13.98 -10.80 -14.52
CA GLN A 103 -14.62 -11.84 -13.71
C GLN A 103 -13.77 -13.12 -13.67
N ILE A 104 -13.37 -13.61 -14.84
CA ILE A 104 -12.61 -14.86 -14.98
C ILE A 104 -11.23 -14.74 -14.35
N GLN A 105 -10.57 -13.59 -14.50
CA GLN A 105 -9.29 -13.33 -13.85
C GLN A 105 -9.39 -13.50 -12.34
N ARG A 106 -10.44 -12.93 -11.73
CA ARG A 106 -10.67 -13.06 -10.28
C ARG A 106 -10.98 -14.51 -9.89
N GLU A 107 -11.75 -15.22 -10.70
CA GLU A 107 -12.09 -16.63 -10.46
C GLU A 107 -10.85 -17.54 -10.55
N LEU A 108 -10.04 -17.40 -11.60
CA LEU A 108 -8.80 -18.15 -11.78
C LEU A 108 -7.80 -17.92 -10.65
N VAL A 109 -7.57 -16.66 -10.26
CA VAL A 109 -6.64 -16.36 -9.17
C VAL A 109 -7.08 -17.02 -7.86
N ASN A 110 -8.37 -16.93 -7.53
CA ASN A 110 -8.86 -17.41 -6.24
C ASN A 110 -9.09 -18.92 -6.20
N ALA A 111 -9.60 -19.52 -7.27
CA ALA A 111 -10.04 -20.92 -7.29
C ALA A 111 -9.04 -21.86 -7.97
N TYR A 112 -8.15 -21.36 -8.84
CA TYR A 112 -7.17 -22.17 -9.54
C TYR A 112 -5.74 -21.94 -9.00
N PHE A 113 -5.18 -20.74 -9.14
CA PHE A 113 -3.75 -20.50 -8.87
C PHE A 113 -3.39 -20.55 -7.39
N ARG A 114 -4.24 -20.04 -6.49
CA ARG A 114 -3.99 -20.00 -5.05
C ARG A 114 -4.21 -21.34 -4.31
N VAL A 115 -4.47 -22.43 -5.05
CA VAL A 115 -4.66 -23.77 -4.48
C VAL A 115 -3.33 -24.51 -4.41
N ASN A 116 -2.77 -24.61 -3.21
CA ASN A 116 -1.48 -25.25 -2.94
C ASN A 116 -1.60 -26.80 -2.92
N PRO A 117 -0.91 -27.55 -3.81
CA PRO A 117 -1.05 -29.01 -3.92
C PRO A 117 -0.48 -29.80 -2.74
N GLU A 118 0.35 -29.19 -1.88
CA GLU A 118 0.84 -29.82 -0.64
C GLU A 118 -0.17 -29.78 0.53
N ARG A 119 -1.33 -29.13 0.37
CA ARG A 119 -2.33 -29.00 1.45
C ARG A 119 -3.40 -30.08 1.48
N THR A 120 -3.26 -31.15 0.68
CA THR A 120 -4.41 -32.02 0.32
C THR A 120 -4.68 -33.25 1.19
N VAL A 121 -4.03 -33.44 2.36
CA VAL A 121 -4.42 -34.55 3.28
C VAL A 121 -4.67 -34.11 4.74
N GLY A 122 -4.48 -32.84 5.11
CA GLY A 122 -4.66 -32.40 6.50
C GLY A 122 -5.56 -31.19 6.75
N GLU A 123 -5.88 -30.38 5.73
CA GLU A 123 -6.55 -29.10 5.95
C GLU A 123 -7.70 -28.94 4.95
N ARG A 124 -8.81 -29.62 5.24
CA ARG A 124 -10.11 -29.09 4.79
C ARG A 124 -10.23 -27.72 5.45
N TYR A 125 -10.55 -26.69 4.66
CA TYR A 125 -11.02 -25.39 5.17
C TYR A 125 -12.36 -25.59 5.87
N GLU A 126 -12.37 -26.30 6.99
CA GLU A 126 -13.43 -26.15 7.96
C GLU A 126 -13.26 -24.75 8.52
N THR A 127 -14.19 -23.87 8.16
CA THR A 127 -14.40 -22.66 8.93
C THR A 127 -14.68 -23.06 10.39
N ILE A 128 -14.36 -22.19 11.33
CA ILE A 128 -14.53 -22.46 12.76
C ILE A 128 -15.92 -23.06 13.09
N ILE A 129 -15.95 -24.11 13.92
CA ILE A 129 -17.20 -24.80 14.29
C ILE A 129 -18.02 -23.96 15.29
N PRO A 130 -19.32 -24.24 15.51
CA PRO A 130 -20.17 -23.41 16.37
C PRO A 130 -19.63 -23.17 17.78
N SER A 131 -18.96 -24.14 18.40
CA SER A 131 -18.33 -23.96 19.72
C SER A 131 -17.13 -23.00 19.69
N GLU A 132 -16.39 -22.94 18.59
CA GLU A 132 -15.26 -22.02 18.38
C GLU A 132 -15.75 -20.61 18.03
N GLN A 133 -16.84 -20.51 17.26
CA GLN A 133 -17.57 -19.26 17.05
C GLN A 133 -18.06 -18.67 18.38
N GLN A 134 -18.61 -19.53 19.23
CA GLN A 134 -19.03 -19.14 20.57
C GLN A 134 -17.84 -18.67 21.43
N THR A 135 -16.69 -19.34 21.34
CA THR A 135 -15.45 -18.92 22.03
C THR A 135 -15.02 -17.50 21.62
N LEU A 136 -15.04 -17.18 20.32
CA LEU A 136 -14.73 -15.81 19.85
C LEU A 136 -15.79 -14.79 20.31
N SER A 137 -17.06 -15.18 20.31
CA SER A 137 -18.16 -14.32 20.79
C SER A 137 -18.02 -14.01 22.27
N GLU A 138 -17.76 -15.01 23.10
CA GLU A 138 -17.53 -14.87 24.55
C GLU A 138 -16.28 -14.03 24.83
N LEU A 139 -15.21 -14.20 24.05
CA LEU A 139 -14.02 -13.36 24.14
C LEU A 139 -14.32 -11.89 23.82
N ALA A 140 -15.09 -11.62 22.75
CA ALA A 140 -15.52 -10.27 22.40
C ALA A 140 -16.40 -9.65 23.49
N GLN A 141 -17.35 -10.42 24.03
CA GLN A 141 -18.24 -9.97 25.10
C GLN A 141 -17.48 -9.68 26.40
N ARG A 142 -16.61 -10.60 26.84
CA ARG A 142 -15.77 -10.41 28.03
C ARG A 142 -14.91 -9.15 27.92
N LYS A 143 -14.44 -8.84 26.71
CA LYS A 143 -13.59 -7.69 26.45
C LYS A 143 -14.34 -6.36 26.49
N VAL A 144 -15.64 -6.35 26.21
CA VAL A 144 -16.49 -5.16 26.37
C VAL A 144 -17.21 -5.11 27.71
N ALA A 145 -17.20 -6.19 28.51
CA ALA A 145 -17.90 -6.26 29.80
C ALA A 145 -17.44 -5.20 30.81
N HIS A 146 -16.20 -4.73 30.68
CA HIS A 146 -15.65 -3.65 31.51
C HIS A 146 -16.12 -2.24 31.07
N LEU A 147 -16.78 -2.11 29.92
CA LEU A 147 -17.24 -0.84 29.37
C LEU A 147 -18.67 -0.52 29.82
N ALA A 148 -19.01 0.77 29.88
CA ALA A 148 -20.37 1.23 30.17
C ALA A 148 -21.38 0.64 29.15
N PRO A 149 -22.61 0.27 29.55
CA PRO A 149 -23.59 -0.40 28.68
C PRO A 149 -23.84 0.31 27.34
N ALA A 150 -23.85 1.65 27.33
CA ALA A 150 -24.04 2.45 26.12
C ALA A 150 -22.89 2.35 25.10
N LEU A 151 -21.71 1.88 25.52
CA LEU A 151 -20.50 1.79 24.69
C LEU A 151 -20.17 0.35 24.28
N GLN A 152 -20.76 -0.65 24.92
CA GLN A 152 -20.53 -2.07 24.62
C GLN A 152 -20.86 -2.41 23.16
N GLY A 153 -21.96 -1.86 22.62
CA GLY A 153 -22.34 -2.05 21.22
C GLY A 153 -21.30 -1.49 20.23
N LYS A 154 -20.71 -0.32 20.52
CA LYS A 154 -19.63 0.27 19.72
C LYS A 154 -18.34 -0.55 19.80
N GLY A 155 -18.01 -1.06 20.99
CA GLY A 155 -16.86 -1.91 21.20
C GLY A 155 -16.95 -3.22 20.43
N LEU A 156 -18.11 -3.89 20.46
CA LEU A 156 -18.36 -5.11 19.70
C LEU A 156 -18.25 -4.86 18.19
N ALA A 157 -18.84 -3.78 17.69
CA ALA A 157 -18.75 -3.43 16.27
C ALA A 157 -17.30 -3.21 15.81
N GLU A 158 -16.48 -2.55 16.62
CA GLU A 158 -15.05 -2.36 16.32
C GLU A 158 -14.28 -3.69 16.33
N ILE A 159 -14.48 -4.55 17.35
CA ILE A 159 -13.84 -5.86 17.47
C ILE A 159 -14.08 -6.68 16.20
N TRP A 160 -15.34 -6.81 15.78
CA TRP A 160 -15.71 -7.60 14.62
C TRP A 160 -15.22 -6.99 13.31
N SER A 161 -15.34 -5.67 13.14
CA SER A 161 -14.83 -4.98 11.95
C SER A 161 -13.32 -5.20 11.78
N ARG A 162 -12.57 -5.12 12.88
CA ARG A 162 -11.11 -5.30 12.85
C ARG A 162 -10.70 -6.76 12.66
N LEU A 163 -11.47 -7.70 13.18
CA LEU A 163 -11.28 -9.12 12.93
C LEU A 163 -11.51 -9.43 11.45
N HIS A 164 -12.64 -8.99 10.89
CA HIS A 164 -13.00 -9.16 9.48
C HIS A 164 -11.92 -8.60 8.55
N ASN A 165 -11.43 -7.39 8.84
CA ASN A 165 -10.38 -6.75 8.04
C ASN A 165 -9.02 -7.46 8.15
N LYS A 166 -8.60 -7.89 9.36
CA LYS A 166 -7.31 -8.56 9.55
C LYS A 166 -7.26 -9.91 8.84
N PHE A 167 -8.32 -10.69 8.95
CA PHE A 167 -8.40 -12.04 8.39
C PHE A 167 -9.04 -12.08 6.99
N ARG A 168 -9.42 -10.92 6.44
CA ARG A 168 -10.07 -10.75 5.13
C ARG A 168 -11.32 -11.64 4.96
N ILE A 169 -12.13 -11.69 6.00
CA ILE A 169 -13.38 -12.47 6.07
C ILE A 169 -14.58 -11.53 6.15
N ALA A 170 -15.70 -11.89 5.50
CA ALA A 170 -16.91 -11.07 5.54
C ALA A 170 -17.72 -11.30 6.83
N LYS A 171 -17.62 -12.51 7.40
CA LYS A 171 -18.23 -12.90 8.68
C LYS A 171 -17.23 -13.71 9.48
N TYR A 172 -17.21 -13.55 10.81
CA TYR A 172 -16.30 -14.31 11.67
C TYR A 172 -16.55 -15.83 11.61
N SER A 173 -17.77 -16.28 11.29
CA SER A 173 -18.07 -17.70 11.02
C SER A 173 -17.36 -18.27 9.80
N GLN A 174 -16.80 -17.41 8.94
CA GLN A 174 -15.99 -17.80 7.78
C GLN A 174 -14.48 -17.82 8.10
N LEU A 175 -14.10 -17.59 9.36
CA LEU A 175 -12.71 -17.69 9.78
C LEU A 175 -12.23 -19.13 9.59
N PRO A 176 -11.12 -19.36 8.86
CA PRO A 176 -10.51 -20.68 8.78
C PRO A 176 -10.12 -21.17 10.18
N ARG A 177 -10.40 -22.42 10.51
CA ARG A 177 -10.07 -23.02 11.81
C ARG A 177 -8.57 -22.99 12.12
N THR A 178 -7.72 -23.04 11.10
CA THR A 178 -6.26 -22.83 11.21
C THR A 178 -5.87 -21.44 11.70
N GLN A 179 -6.72 -20.44 11.50
CA GLN A 179 -6.51 -19.05 11.94
C GLN A 179 -7.20 -18.75 13.27
N LEU A 180 -7.87 -19.73 13.89
CA LEU A 180 -8.58 -19.53 15.15
C LEU A 180 -7.63 -19.08 16.27
N ALA A 181 -6.47 -19.72 16.42
CA ALA A 181 -5.49 -19.35 17.44
C ALA A 181 -5.00 -17.90 17.24
N ASP A 182 -4.66 -17.52 16.01
CA ASP A 182 -4.23 -16.17 15.67
C ASP A 182 -5.34 -15.13 15.88
N ALA A 183 -6.59 -15.50 15.60
CA ALA A 183 -7.76 -14.66 15.85
C ALA A 183 -8.01 -14.44 17.33
N ILE A 184 -7.90 -15.49 18.15
CA ILE A 184 -8.00 -15.41 19.61
C ILE A 184 -6.91 -14.52 20.17
N VAL A 185 -5.65 -14.75 19.80
CA VAL A 185 -4.51 -13.93 20.25
C VAL A 185 -4.71 -12.48 19.84
N TYR A 186 -5.13 -12.22 18.60
CA TYR A 186 -5.40 -10.88 18.13
C TYR A 186 -6.55 -10.18 18.86
N MET A 187 -7.66 -10.89 19.12
CA MET A 187 -8.80 -10.35 19.85
C MET A 187 -8.48 -10.10 21.32
N ALA A 188 -7.66 -10.95 21.93
CA ALA A 188 -7.18 -10.76 23.30
C ALA A 188 -6.22 -9.57 23.40
N SER A 189 -5.30 -9.42 22.44
CA SER A 189 -4.23 -8.40 22.48
C SER A 189 -4.62 -7.06 21.87
N MET A 190 -5.75 -6.94 21.17
CA MET A 190 -6.15 -5.67 20.55
C MET A 190 -6.65 -4.67 21.59
N GLU A 191 -6.32 -3.39 21.44
CA GLU A 191 -6.95 -2.30 22.19
C GLU A 191 -8.15 -1.74 21.42
N LEU A 192 -9.25 -1.42 22.11
CA LEU A 192 -10.44 -0.81 21.49
C LEU A 192 -10.19 0.69 21.34
N ARG A 193 -10.16 1.20 20.11
CA ARG A 193 -9.78 2.58 19.80
C ARG A 193 -10.99 3.52 19.69
N GLY A 194 -12.17 2.97 19.45
CA GLY A 194 -13.44 3.68 19.28
C GLY A 194 -14.31 3.69 20.55
N VAL A 195 -13.85 3.09 21.65
CA VAL A 195 -14.52 3.15 22.95
C VAL A 195 -13.59 3.80 23.98
N PRO A 196 -13.99 4.92 24.62
CA PRO A 196 -13.20 5.52 25.68
C PRO A 196 -13.12 4.55 26.88
N ASN A 197 -11.91 4.10 27.19
CA ASN A 197 -11.64 3.14 28.26
C ASN A 197 -11.56 3.89 29.60
N ALA A 198 -12.36 3.50 30.61
CA ALA A 198 -12.41 4.18 31.90
C ALA A 198 -11.08 4.10 32.68
N ASP A 199 -10.27 3.07 32.43
CA ASP A 199 -8.96 2.86 33.09
C ASP A 199 -7.78 3.51 32.36
N HIS A 200 -8.04 4.13 31.21
CA HIS A 200 -7.11 5.07 30.59
C HIS A 200 -7.74 6.45 30.68
N ALA A 201 -7.72 7.03 31.89
CA ALA A 201 -7.83 8.46 32.00
C ALA A 201 -6.77 9.09 31.08
N PRO A 202 -7.13 9.80 30.00
CA PRO A 202 -6.15 10.63 29.33
C PRO A 202 -5.74 11.67 30.37
N ARG A 203 -4.47 11.65 30.76
CA ARG A 203 -3.90 12.66 31.67
C ARG A 203 -3.83 14.06 31.06
N HIS A 204 -4.45 14.30 29.92
CA HIS A 204 -4.61 15.63 29.34
C HIS A 204 -6.07 15.82 28.89
N PRO A 205 -6.70 16.95 29.25
CA PRO A 205 -8.08 17.25 28.85
C PRO A 205 -8.18 17.18 27.32
N ALA A 206 -9.32 16.73 26.81
CA ALA A 206 -9.58 16.59 25.37
C ALA A 206 -9.20 17.86 24.60
N SER A 207 -8.02 17.84 24.01
CA SER A 207 -7.43 18.96 23.30
C SER A 207 -8.22 19.20 22.02
N GLU A 208 -8.56 20.46 21.76
CA GLU A 208 -9.37 20.86 20.62
C GLU A 208 -8.82 20.27 19.31
N PRO A 209 -9.65 19.64 18.46
CA PRO A 209 -9.20 19.16 17.15
C PRO A 209 -8.79 20.35 16.28
N LEU A 210 -7.79 20.14 15.40
CA LEU A 210 -7.41 21.17 14.44
C LEU A 210 -8.60 21.61 13.58
N THR A 211 -8.74 22.91 13.39
CA THR A 211 -9.78 23.50 12.55
C THR A 211 -9.48 23.28 11.07
N ASN A 212 -10.47 23.57 10.21
CA ASN A 212 -10.27 23.53 8.77
C ASN A 212 -9.18 24.50 8.29
N ASN A 213 -9.05 25.66 8.94
CA ASN A 213 -8.02 26.65 8.64
C ASN A 213 -6.61 26.12 8.99
N ASP A 214 -6.47 25.45 10.14
CA ASP A 214 -5.21 24.83 10.57
C ASP A 214 -4.78 23.74 9.59
N MET A 215 -5.75 22.94 9.15
CA MET A 215 -5.51 21.90 8.16
C MET A 215 -5.18 22.47 6.78
N ALA A 216 -5.74 23.63 6.41
CA ALA A 216 -5.40 24.34 5.18
C ALA A 216 -3.96 24.88 5.22
N ASN A 217 -3.56 25.50 6.32
CA ASN A 217 -2.19 25.96 6.54
C ASN A 217 -1.18 24.81 6.56
N LEU A 218 -1.51 23.71 7.23
CA LEU A 218 -0.68 22.49 7.24
C LEU A 218 -0.49 21.94 5.82
N ARG A 219 -1.56 21.84 5.03
CA ARG A 219 -1.48 21.41 3.62
C ARG A 219 -0.64 22.38 2.78
N ARG A 220 -0.74 23.68 3.01
CA ARG A 220 0.04 24.70 2.32
C ARG A 220 1.54 24.52 2.56
N VAL A 221 1.96 24.32 3.81
CA VAL A 221 3.38 24.09 4.12
C VAL A 221 3.88 22.76 3.55
N ILE A 222 3.08 21.70 3.62
CA ILE A 222 3.42 20.40 3.00
C ILE A 222 3.56 20.53 1.49
N TRP A 223 2.68 21.29 0.84
CA TRP A 223 2.77 21.60 -0.59
C TRP A 223 4.06 22.38 -0.91
N LEU A 224 4.41 23.38 -0.11
CA LEU A 224 5.64 24.16 -0.28
C LEU A 224 6.92 23.32 -0.14
N ILE A 225 6.89 22.25 0.65
CA ILE A 225 7.99 21.28 0.75
C ILE A 225 8.00 20.40 -0.51
N SER A 226 6.86 19.81 -0.84
CA SER A 226 6.75 18.72 -1.83
C SER A 226 6.87 19.20 -3.27
N HIS A 227 6.31 20.37 -3.59
CA HIS A 227 6.30 20.94 -4.95
C HIS A 227 7.69 21.38 -5.43
N ARG A 228 8.68 21.43 -4.54
CA ARG A 228 10.08 21.70 -4.92
C ARG A 228 10.77 20.50 -5.55
N PHE A 229 10.12 19.33 -5.57
CA PHE A 229 10.71 18.08 -6.06
C PHE A 229 9.87 17.47 -7.17
N HIS A 230 10.55 16.79 -8.11
CA HIS A 230 9.90 16.13 -9.24
C HIS A 230 8.90 15.04 -8.81
N TYR A 231 9.17 14.33 -7.71
CA TYR A 231 8.29 13.28 -7.18
C TYR A 231 7.29 13.80 -6.15
N GLU A 232 6.53 14.86 -6.50
CA GLU A 232 5.66 15.61 -5.60
C GLU A 232 4.74 14.72 -4.72
N GLN A 233 4.11 13.71 -5.32
CA GLN A 233 3.18 12.81 -4.61
C GLN A 233 3.88 11.92 -3.58
N ALA A 234 5.05 11.37 -3.92
CA ALA A 234 5.82 10.55 -3.00
C ALA A 234 6.35 11.39 -1.82
N TRP A 235 6.80 12.62 -2.10
CA TRP A 235 7.20 13.58 -1.08
C TRP A 235 6.04 13.97 -0.17
N THR A 236 4.86 14.25 -0.73
CA THR A 236 3.66 14.56 0.05
C THR A 236 3.32 13.45 1.03
N GLN A 237 3.32 12.19 0.58
CA GLN A 237 3.06 11.03 1.43
C GLN A 237 4.16 10.81 2.48
N GLY A 238 5.43 11.01 2.09
CA GLY A 238 6.57 10.91 3.00
C GLY A 238 6.52 11.94 4.13
N VAL A 239 6.19 13.20 3.82
CA VAL A 239 6.03 14.26 4.82
C VAL A 239 4.87 13.93 5.77
N TRP A 240 3.72 13.49 5.24
CA TRP A 240 2.60 13.06 6.09
C TRP A 240 2.98 11.91 7.02
N TYR A 241 3.73 10.93 6.52
CA TYR A 241 4.23 9.83 7.34
C TYR A 241 5.14 10.33 8.48
N ALA A 242 6.11 11.20 8.17
CA ALA A 242 7.03 11.77 9.16
C ALA A 242 6.29 12.56 10.25
N LEU A 243 5.30 13.39 9.88
CA LEU A 243 4.48 14.14 10.85
C LEU A 243 3.65 13.22 11.76
N ARG A 244 3.14 12.11 11.22
CA ARG A 244 2.36 11.12 11.96
C ARG A 244 3.23 10.31 12.92
N ASP A 245 4.45 10.00 12.50
CA ASP A 245 5.44 9.31 13.32
C ASP A 245 5.90 10.18 14.49
N ALA A 246 6.28 11.44 14.22
CA ALA A 246 6.74 12.40 15.22
C ALA A 246 5.68 12.73 16.29
N THR A 247 4.41 12.82 15.90
CA THR A 247 3.30 13.10 16.83
C THR A 247 2.74 11.85 17.51
N GLY A 248 3.10 10.65 17.06
CA GLY A 248 2.50 9.38 17.49
C GLY A 248 1.03 9.19 17.07
N VAL A 249 0.43 10.15 16.36
CA VAL A 249 -0.98 10.14 15.97
C VAL A 249 -1.16 9.26 14.74
N ARG A 250 -1.47 7.98 14.92
CA ARG A 250 -1.68 7.05 13.80
C ARG A 250 -2.95 7.37 13.00
N SER A 251 -2.89 7.21 11.68
CA SER A 251 -4.07 7.26 10.81
C SER A 251 -5.14 6.26 11.30
N PRO A 252 -6.43 6.63 11.37
CA PRO A 252 -7.09 7.82 10.82
C PRO A 252 -7.29 8.98 11.82
N ASN A 253 -6.62 8.96 12.98
CA ASN A 253 -6.88 9.93 14.05
C ASN A 253 -6.57 11.37 13.59
N ARG A 254 -7.35 12.35 14.03
CA ARG A 254 -7.11 13.76 13.70
C ARG A 254 -6.02 14.33 14.61
N PHE A 255 -5.23 15.26 14.08
CA PHE A 255 -4.36 16.08 14.91
C PHE A 255 -5.20 17.01 15.79
N THR A 256 -4.64 17.36 16.94
CA THR A 256 -5.19 18.28 17.93
C THR A 256 -4.26 19.49 18.09
N VAL A 257 -4.75 20.55 18.72
CA VAL A 257 -3.96 21.76 19.01
C VAL A 257 -2.67 21.43 19.76
N ASP A 258 -2.69 20.43 20.66
CA ASP A 258 -1.50 19.96 21.40
C ASP A 258 -0.43 19.32 20.49
N ASN A 259 -0.81 18.90 19.28
CA ASN A 259 0.15 18.36 18.32
C ASN A 259 0.86 19.46 17.51
N LEU A 260 0.36 20.70 17.50
CA LEU A 260 0.94 21.79 16.69
C LEU A 260 2.42 22.04 16.99
N PRO A 261 2.91 22.08 18.25
CA PRO A 261 4.32 22.30 18.51
C PRO A 261 5.22 21.22 17.88
N VAL A 262 4.81 19.96 18.00
CA VAL A 262 5.54 18.81 17.45
C VAL A 262 5.48 18.80 15.92
N LEU A 263 4.31 19.10 15.34
CA LEU A 263 4.13 19.23 13.89
C LEU A 263 5.04 20.33 13.32
N THR A 264 5.03 21.52 13.94
CA THR A 264 5.85 22.65 13.49
C THR A 264 7.34 22.35 13.64
N GLN A 265 7.76 21.70 14.72
CA GLN A 265 9.15 21.28 14.90
C GLN A 265 9.60 20.29 13.82
N GLU A 266 8.76 19.29 13.53
CA GLU A 266 9.08 18.28 12.53
C GLU A 266 9.09 18.88 11.11
N MET A 267 8.16 19.77 10.77
CA MET A 267 8.21 20.50 9.50
C MET A 267 9.46 21.37 9.39
N ARG A 268 9.88 22.04 10.48
CA ARG A 268 11.13 22.81 10.51
C ARG A 268 12.34 21.92 10.22
N ARG A 269 12.44 20.76 10.88
CA ARG A 269 13.50 19.77 10.67
C ARG A 269 13.55 19.32 9.20
N ILE A 270 12.40 18.99 8.62
CA ILE A 270 12.29 18.58 7.21
C ILE A 270 12.75 19.71 6.29
N LEU A 271 12.24 20.94 6.49
CA LEU A 271 12.60 22.10 5.69
C LEU A 271 14.11 22.40 5.74
N GLN A 272 14.72 22.37 6.94
CA GLN A 272 16.16 22.55 7.11
C GLN A 272 16.99 21.48 6.38
N ALA A 273 16.51 20.24 6.35
CA ALA A 273 17.19 19.15 5.64
C ALA A 273 17.09 19.28 4.11
N VAL A 274 16.01 19.85 3.58
CA VAL A 274 15.79 19.94 2.12
C VAL A 274 16.28 21.24 1.50
N GLU A 275 16.34 22.34 2.27
CA GLU A 275 16.70 23.66 1.76
C GLU A 275 18.09 23.71 1.09
N PRO A 276 19.17 23.12 1.66
CA PRO A 276 20.49 23.13 1.02
C PRO A 276 20.48 22.42 -0.34
N LEU A 277 19.73 21.33 -0.46
CA LEU A 277 19.62 20.55 -1.69
C LEU A 277 18.91 21.36 -2.80
N VAL A 278 17.86 22.10 -2.44
CA VAL A 278 17.11 22.94 -3.38
C VAL A 278 17.97 24.13 -3.84
N GLN A 279 18.68 24.78 -2.92
CA GLN A 279 19.58 25.89 -3.25
C GLN A 279 20.70 25.43 -4.17
N MET A 280 21.37 24.33 -3.83
CA MET A 280 22.44 23.75 -4.63
C MET A 280 21.98 23.41 -6.06
N ARG A 281 20.77 22.82 -6.21
CA ARG A 281 20.19 22.55 -7.53
C ARG A 281 19.98 23.84 -8.34
N ASN A 282 19.35 24.83 -7.74
CA ASN A 282 19.02 26.08 -8.44
C ASN A 282 20.29 26.84 -8.88
N GLU A 283 21.34 26.82 -8.05
CA GLU A 283 22.64 27.39 -8.40
C GLU A 283 23.31 26.64 -9.55
N ALA A 284 23.30 25.31 -9.50
CA ALA A 284 23.84 24.47 -10.57
C ALA A 284 23.12 24.72 -11.90
N GLU A 285 21.79 24.78 -11.90
CA GLU A 285 20.98 25.10 -13.09
C GLU A 285 21.37 26.45 -13.69
N LEU A 286 21.53 27.47 -12.84
CA LEU A 286 21.89 28.82 -13.27
C LEU A 286 23.31 28.87 -13.84
N GLU A 287 24.25 28.14 -13.26
CA GLU A 287 25.63 28.09 -13.71
C GLU A 287 25.76 27.37 -15.05
N VAL A 288 25.05 26.24 -15.23
CA VAL A 288 24.94 25.54 -16.51
C VAL A 288 24.36 26.45 -17.58
N LEU A 289 23.28 27.19 -17.28
CA LEU A 289 22.69 28.15 -18.21
C LEU A 289 23.69 29.25 -18.61
N ARG A 290 24.43 29.80 -17.64
CA ARG A 290 25.36 30.91 -17.89
C ARG A 290 26.63 30.47 -18.62
N ARG A 291 27.24 29.36 -18.22
CA ARG A 291 28.57 28.94 -18.69
C ARG A 291 28.49 27.99 -19.86
N VAL A 292 27.66 26.95 -19.76
CA VAL A 292 27.54 25.92 -20.79
C VAL A 292 26.62 26.40 -21.92
N VAL A 293 25.43 26.91 -21.61
CA VAL A 293 24.45 27.28 -22.65
C VAL A 293 24.80 28.62 -23.31
N ARG A 294 25.04 29.68 -22.53
CA ARG A 294 25.31 31.02 -23.09
C ARG A 294 26.76 31.22 -23.54
N ARG A 295 27.75 30.77 -22.77
CA ARG A 295 29.19 30.95 -23.07
C ARG A 295 29.83 29.78 -23.79
N ARG A 296 29.13 28.65 -23.97
CA ARG A 296 29.63 27.43 -24.64
C ARG A 296 30.92 26.87 -24.04
N GLU A 297 31.09 27.03 -22.72
CA GLU A 297 32.16 26.36 -21.98
C GLU A 297 31.93 24.84 -21.94
N GLN A 298 32.99 24.06 -21.77
CA GLN A 298 32.87 22.60 -21.62
C GLN A 298 32.11 22.25 -20.35
N ALA A 299 31.17 21.30 -20.42
CA ALA A 299 30.33 20.92 -19.31
C ALA A 299 31.04 20.04 -18.27
N GLU A 300 31.97 19.17 -18.71
CA GLU A 300 32.64 18.17 -17.87
C GLU A 300 33.30 18.76 -16.61
N PRO A 301 34.09 19.85 -16.69
CA PRO A 301 34.74 20.43 -15.52
C PRO A 301 33.74 21.03 -14.51
N LEU A 302 32.62 21.56 -15.01
CA LEU A 302 31.55 22.12 -14.19
C LEU A 302 30.82 20.99 -13.45
N ILE A 303 30.52 19.89 -14.13
CA ILE A 303 29.85 18.72 -13.54
C ILE A 303 30.73 18.12 -12.43
N GLU A 304 32.04 17.97 -12.67
CA GLU A 304 32.95 17.41 -11.67
C GLU A 304 33.12 18.33 -10.44
N ASP A 305 33.13 19.65 -10.63
CA ASP A 305 33.12 20.61 -9.52
C ASP A 305 31.84 20.49 -8.68
N TRP A 306 30.67 20.45 -9.32
CA TRP A 306 29.39 20.25 -8.61
C TRP A 306 29.32 18.89 -7.89
N ARG A 307 29.86 17.83 -8.50
CA ARG A 307 30.00 16.51 -7.86
C ARG A 307 30.89 16.59 -6.61
N ALA A 308 32.01 17.28 -6.70
CA ALA A 308 32.92 17.48 -5.57
C ALA A 308 32.31 18.35 -4.45
N ARG A 309 31.50 19.37 -4.79
CA ARG A 309 30.75 20.19 -3.82
C ARG A 309 29.70 19.35 -3.08
N LEU A 310 28.92 18.54 -3.81
CA LEU A 310 27.92 17.65 -3.23
C LEU A 310 28.55 16.63 -2.27
N MET A 311 29.70 16.05 -2.65
CA MET A 311 30.43 15.10 -1.80
C MET A 311 31.10 15.75 -0.57
N ARG A 312 31.43 17.04 -0.62
CA ARG A 312 31.94 17.80 0.54
C ARG A 312 30.84 18.17 1.52
N SER A 313 29.72 18.71 1.02
CA SER A 313 28.53 19.00 1.83
C SER A 313 28.03 17.75 2.57
N ALA A 314 27.98 16.58 1.90
CA ALA A 314 27.58 15.33 2.54
C ALA A 314 28.55 14.83 3.65
N LYS A 315 29.80 15.34 3.70
CA LYS A 315 30.81 14.98 4.72
C LYS A 315 30.90 15.98 5.87
N GLU A 316 30.45 17.22 5.68
CA GLU A 316 30.53 18.30 6.67
C GLU A 316 29.26 18.34 7.58
N ASP A 317 28.20 17.62 7.23
CA ASP A 317 26.87 17.69 7.87
C ASP A 317 26.63 16.78 9.08
N HIS A 318 27.40 17.00 10.16
CA HIS A 318 26.91 16.74 11.53
C HIS A 318 27.06 17.94 12.47
N GLY A 319 27.61 19.07 12.01
CA GLY A 319 27.94 20.20 12.88
C GLY A 319 26.99 21.40 12.79
N GLU A 320 26.90 22.05 11.63
CA GLU A 320 26.68 23.51 11.66
C GLU A 320 26.04 24.13 10.41
N ILE A 321 25.25 23.40 9.60
CA ILE A 321 24.44 24.08 8.56
C ILE A 321 23.16 24.63 9.19
N ALA A 322 23.32 25.70 9.96
CA ALA A 322 22.25 26.61 10.32
C ALA A 322 21.93 27.52 9.12
N HIS A 323 21.40 26.96 8.03
CA HIS A 323 20.67 27.78 7.08
C HIS A 323 19.32 28.12 7.71
N THR A 324 19.19 29.37 8.15
CA THR A 324 17.91 29.94 8.59
C THR A 324 16.90 29.76 7.46
N LEU A 325 15.73 29.22 7.82
CA LEU A 325 14.60 29.17 6.90
C LEU A 325 14.38 30.57 6.32
N SER A 326 13.97 30.65 5.07
CA SER A 326 13.53 31.93 4.51
C SER A 326 12.50 32.56 5.45
N GLY A 327 12.63 33.86 5.76
CA GLY A 327 11.81 34.51 6.80
C GLY A 327 10.30 34.51 6.53
N TRP A 328 9.84 34.14 5.33
CA TRP A 328 8.41 33.90 5.09
C TRP A 328 7.98 32.46 5.48
N MET A 329 8.85 31.47 5.36
CA MET A 329 8.60 30.08 5.80
C MET A 329 8.61 30.01 7.32
N GLU A 330 9.47 30.78 7.98
CA GLU A 330 9.50 30.87 9.43
C GLU A 330 8.22 31.53 9.97
N ARG A 331 7.75 32.60 9.34
CA ARG A 331 6.45 33.22 9.64
C ARG A 331 5.27 32.25 9.50
N ASP A 332 5.22 31.44 8.44
CA ASP A 332 4.16 30.44 8.25
C ASP A 332 4.15 29.37 9.36
N LEU A 333 5.33 28.98 9.84
CA LEU A 333 5.50 28.04 10.95
C LEU A 333 5.15 28.69 12.30
N GLU A 334 5.49 29.96 12.47
CA GLU A 334 5.16 30.76 13.65
C GLU A 334 3.65 31.00 13.76
N GLU A 335 2.94 31.29 12.67
CA GLU A 335 1.48 31.41 12.65
C GLU A 335 0.80 30.11 13.11
N LEU A 336 1.31 28.95 12.66
CA LEU A 336 0.85 27.64 13.12
C LEU A 336 1.16 27.38 14.60
N ALA A 337 2.32 27.82 15.09
CA ALA A 337 2.72 27.65 16.48
C ALA A 337 2.01 28.64 17.44
N ALA A 338 1.72 29.85 16.99
CA ALA A 338 1.04 30.89 17.76
C ALA A 338 -0.38 30.45 18.15
N ARG A 339 -1.07 29.70 17.28
CA ARG A 339 -2.37 29.09 17.61
C ARG A 339 -2.29 28.04 18.71
N ALA A 340 -1.15 27.37 18.89
CA ALA A 340 -0.95 26.47 20.03
C ALA A 340 -0.84 27.22 21.37
N GLN A 341 -0.47 28.51 21.33
CA GLN A 341 -0.27 29.36 22.50
C GLN A 341 -1.50 30.21 22.83
N ALA A 342 -2.29 30.59 21.83
CA ALA A 342 -3.51 31.37 21.97
C ALA A 342 -4.73 30.46 22.16
N GLY A 343 -5.04 30.12 23.41
CA GLY A 343 -6.28 29.40 23.73
C GLY A 343 -7.53 30.20 23.36
N ARG A 344 -8.49 29.51 22.71
CA ARG A 344 -9.92 29.82 22.49
C ARG A 344 -10.36 31.09 21.75
N ASP A 345 -9.53 32.08 21.44
CA ASP A 345 -10.02 33.27 20.72
C ASP A 345 -9.08 33.66 19.57
N TYR A 346 -9.40 33.21 18.36
CA TYR A 346 -8.99 33.92 17.15
C TYR A 346 -10.17 33.96 16.17
N PRO A 347 -10.56 35.13 15.66
CA PRO A 347 -11.70 35.27 14.76
C PRO A 347 -11.43 34.54 13.44
N GLU A 348 -12.48 33.92 12.89
CA GLU A 348 -12.48 33.39 11.52
C GLU A 348 -11.99 34.49 10.56
N VAL A 349 -10.83 34.26 9.96
CA VAL A 349 -10.32 35.14 8.90
C VAL A 349 -11.04 34.72 7.63
N ASP A 350 -11.92 35.58 7.14
CA ASP A 350 -12.65 35.41 5.88
C ASP A 350 -11.69 35.10 4.73
N GLU A 351 -12.07 34.14 3.89
CA GLU A 351 -11.34 33.75 2.67
C GLU A 351 -11.08 35.00 1.80
N PRO A 352 -9.85 35.17 1.26
CA PRO A 352 -9.59 36.24 0.32
C PRO A 352 -10.37 35.95 -0.96
N THR A 353 -11.46 36.69 -1.15
CA THR A 353 -12.24 36.73 -2.39
C THR A 353 -11.29 36.96 -3.55
N GLY A 354 -11.22 35.99 -4.45
CA GLY A 354 -10.38 36.03 -5.63
C GLY A 354 -10.71 37.25 -6.49
N GLN A 355 -9.84 38.25 -6.47
CA GLN A 355 -9.76 39.22 -7.56
C GLN A 355 -9.21 38.51 -8.79
N ARG A 356 -10.13 38.05 -9.64
CA ARG A 356 -9.87 37.82 -11.06
C ARG A 356 -9.28 39.11 -11.63
N ARG A 357 -8.01 39.08 -12.01
CA ARG A 357 -7.48 40.07 -12.95
C ARG A 357 -7.84 39.62 -14.36
N HIS A 358 -8.54 40.52 -15.05
CA HIS A 358 -8.86 40.47 -16.47
C HIS A 358 -7.61 40.50 -17.34
#